data_AF-A0A2E7SWN6-F1
#
_entry.id   AF-A0A2E7SWN6-F1
#
_cell.length_a   1.000
_cell.length_b   1.000
_cell.length_c   1.000
_cell.angle_alpha   90.00
_cell.angle_beta   90.00
_cell.angle_gamma   90.00
#
_symmetry.space_group_name_H-M   'P 1'
#
loop_
_entity.id
_entity.type
_entity.pdbx_description
1 polymer ?
#
loop_
_entity_poly.entity_id
_entity_poly.type
_entity_poly.pdbx_seq_one_letter_code
_entity_poly.pdbx_strand_id
1 'polypeptide(L)'
;MIENYLPIFFVFLVAAGFTFVSLIMTHILGPRINNPVKMMPYESGVDPVAETRIRFSIRFFIIALLFIIFDIEIVFLYPWAVVFKDFLSFGTFIFFEMVIFLAILLFGYVYVWRNGALEWE
;
A
#
# COMPACT_ATOMS: atom_id res chain seq x y z
N MET A 1 -14.23 2.06 -26.16
CA MET A 1 -13.01 1.96 -25.32
C MET A 1 -13.23 2.57 -23.93
N ILE A 2 -13.67 3.84 -23.78
CA ILE A 2 -13.98 4.42 -22.47
C ILE A 2 -15.20 3.76 -21.78
N GLU A 3 -16.14 3.26 -22.59
CA GLU A 3 -17.36 2.58 -22.12
C GLU A 3 -17.07 1.33 -21.28
N ASN A 4 -15.93 0.66 -21.50
CA ASN A 4 -15.50 -0.50 -20.72
C ASN A 4 -15.10 -0.13 -19.28
N TYR A 5 -14.82 1.15 -19.00
CA TYR A 5 -14.50 1.64 -17.66
C TYR A 5 -15.74 2.13 -16.91
N LEU A 6 -16.88 2.32 -17.59
CA LEU A 6 -18.13 2.74 -16.94
C LEU A 6 -18.57 1.77 -15.83
N PRO A 7 -18.54 0.43 -16.00
CA PRO A 7 -18.89 -0.50 -14.93
C PRO A 7 -18.01 -0.33 -13.69
N ILE A 8 -16.70 -0.12 -13.88
CA ILE A 8 -15.74 0.09 -12.78
C ILE A 8 -16.09 1.37 -12.02
N PHE A 9 -16.37 2.45 -12.74
CA PHE A 9 -16.79 3.71 -12.15
C PHE A 9 -18.10 3.58 -11.36
N PHE A 10 -19.09 2.88 -11.90
CA PHE A 10 -20.36 2.65 -11.19
C PHE A 10 -20.18 1.81 -9.92
N VAL A 11 -19.35 0.77 -9.96
CA VAL A 11 -19.04 -0.03 -8.75
C VAL A 11 -18.38 0.85 -7.68
N PHE A 12 -17.40 1.67 -8.06
CA PHE A 12 -16.76 2.59 -7.14
C PHE A 12 -17.75 3.61 -6.54
N LEU A 13 -18.63 4.17 -7.38
CA LEU A 13 -19.64 5.13 -6.95
C LEU A 13 -20.64 4.51 -5.98
N VAL A 14 -21.12 3.29 -6.26
CA VAL A 14 -22.04 2.58 -5.37
C VAL A 14 -21.35 2.21 -4.05
N ALA A 15 -20.12 1.73 -4.08
CA ALA A 15 -19.37 1.39 -2.86
C ALA A 15 -19.09 2.62 -1.97
N ALA A 16 -18.64 3.72 -2.58
CA ALA A 16 -18.45 4.99 -1.88
C ALA A 16 -19.78 5.52 -1.34
N GLY A 17 -20.82 5.55 -2.18
CA GLY A 17 -22.17 5.99 -1.82
C GLY A 17 -22.73 5.20 -0.64
N PHE A 18 -22.63 3.87 -0.68
CA PHE A 18 -23.05 3.00 0.42
C PHE A 18 -22.29 3.31 1.72
N THR A 19 -20.97 3.50 1.64
CA THR A 19 -20.13 3.86 2.80
C THR A 19 -20.56 5.19 3.41
N PHE A 20 -20.72 6.24 2.60
CA PHE A 20 -21.15 7.55 3.07
C PHE A 20 -22.58 7.54 3.62
N VAL A 21 -23.53 6.91 2.92
CA VAL A 21 -24.91 6.80 3.39
C VAL A 21 -24.97 6.05 4.72
N SER A 22 -24.23 4.94 4.86
CA SER A 22 -24.17 4.19 6.11
C SER A 22 -23.62 5.05 7.25
N LEU A 23 -22.49 5.74 7.06
CA LEU A 23 -21.91 6.63 8.08
C LEU A 23 -22.86 7.78 8.46
N ILE A 24 -23.51 8.42 7.49
CA ILE A 24 -24.48 9.50 7.73
C ILE A 24 -25.68 8.96 8.51
N MET A 25 -26.21 7.81 8.09
CA MET A 25 -27.37 7.20 8.72
C MET A 25 -27.06 6.81 10.17
N THR A 26 -25.88 6.23 10.44
CA THR A 26 -25.42 5.93 11.79
C THR A 26 -25.24 7.21 12.62
N HIS A 27 -24.73 8.29 12.03
CA HIS A 27 -24.55 9.57 12.74
C HIS A 27 -25.87 10.30 13.06
N ILE A 28 -26.91 10.14 12.22
CA ILE A 28 -28.23 10.74 12.42
C ILE A 28 -29.08 9.92 13.38
N LEU A 29 -29.13 8.59 13.19
CA LEU A 29 -29.96 7.69 14.00
C LEU A 29 -29.30 7.30 15.34
N GLY A 30 -27.98 7.42 15.45
CA GLY A 30 -27.23 7.03 16.64
C GLY A 30 -27.47 7.95 17.85
N PRO A 31 -27.53 7.40 19.07
CA PRO A 31 -27.70 8.19 20.29
C PRO A 31 -26.48 9.10 20.51
N ARG A 32 -26.73 10.41 20.67
CA ARG A 32 -25.68 11.41 20.90
C ARG A 32 -25.41 11.57 22.40
N ILE A 33 -24.39 10.87 22.90
CA ILE A 33 -23.97 10.97 24.31
C ILE A 33 -22.62 11.68 24.36
N ASN A 34 -22.66 13.01 24.45
CA ASN A 34 -21.49 13.85 24.60
C ASN A 34 -21.11 13.90 26.08
N ASN A 35 -20.22 13.01 26.52
CA ASN A 35 -19.66 13.01 27.87
C ASN A 35 -18.15 13.25 27.78
N PRO A 36 -17.56 14.19 28.54
CA PRO A 36 -16.11 14.42 28.54
C PRO A 36 -15.32 13.12 28.75
N VAL A 37 -15.77 12.22 29.64
CA VAL A 37 -15.11 10.92 29.89
C VAL A 37 -15.17 10.00 28.67
N LYS A 38 -16.27 10.00 27.90
CA LYS A 38 -16.38 9.20 26.67
C LYS A 38 -15.52 9.74 25.51
N MET A 39 -15.18 11.02 25.56
CA MET A 39 -14.37 11.70 24.55
C MET A 39 -12.88 11.70 24.89
N MET A 40 -12.49 11.19 26.07
CA MET A 40 -11.09 11.04 26.46
C MET A 40 -10.44 9.85 25.73
N PRO A 41 -9.16 9.97 25.33
CA PRO A 41 -8.39 8.83 24.86
C PRO A 41 -8.41 7.66 25.85
N TYR A 42 -8.45 6.45 25.32
CA TYR A 42 -8.42 5.24 26.14
C TYR A 42 -7.00 4.98 26.67
N GLU A 43 -6.86 4.92 28.00
CA GLU A 43 -5.60 4.62 28.70
C GLU A 43 -5.86 3.66 29.88
N SER A 44 -6.46 2.49 29.62
CA SER A 44 -6.67 1.40 30.61
C SER A 44 -7.20 1.80 32.00
N GLY A 45 -8.01 2.86 32.09
CA GLY A 45 -8.65 3.32 33.33
C GLY A 45 -7.90 4.39 34.12
N VAL A 46 -6.77 4.88 33.62
CA VAL A 46 -6.08 6.07 34.13
C VAL A 46 -6.29 7.26 33.18
N ASP A 47 -6.17 8.48 33.71
CA ASP A 47 -6.17 9.66 32.86
C ASP A 47 -4.94 9.63 31.94
N PRO A 48 -5.07 9.97 30.65
CA PRO A 48 -3.95 9.96 29.72
C PRO A 48 -2.93 11.03 30.13
N VAL A 49 -1.80 10.60 30.69
CA VAL A 49 -0.68 11.46 31.07
C VAL A 49 0.48 11.18 30.11
N ALA A 50 0.50 11.84 28.94
CA ALA A 50 1.62 11.67 28.02
C ALA A 50 1.85 12.86 27.09
N GLU A 51 3.13 13.12 26.81
CA GLU A 51 3.57 13.86 25.64
C GLU A 51 3.33 12.99 24.39
N THR A 52 2.50 13.46 23.45
CA THR A 52 2.10 12.66 22.27
C THR A 52 3.18 12.55 21.19
N ARG A 53 4.34 13.18 21.38
CA ARG A 53 5.45 13.17 20.42
C ARG A 53 6.48 12.10 20.78
N ILE A 54 6.19 10.87 20.39
CA ILE A 54 7.18 9.79 20.42
C ILE A 54 8.02 9.79 19.15
N ARG A 55 9.29 9.42 19.26
CA ARG A 55 10.12 9.13 18.09
C ARG A 55 9.69 7.78 17.54
N PHE A 56 9.04 7.80 16.38
CA PHE A 56 8.76 6.56 15.65
C PHE A 56 10.05 5.94 15.15
N SER A 57 10.09 4.61 15.13
CA SER A 57 11.22 3.85 14.62
C SER A 57 11.47 4.17 13.15
N ILE A 58 12.74 4.39 12.77
CA ILE A 58 13.15 4.59 11.36
C ILE A 58 12.84 3.36 10.48
N ARG A 59 12.57 2.21 11.09
CA ARG A 59 12.25 0.95 10.38
C ARG A 59 11.03 1.09 9.46
N PHE A 60 10.02 1.87 9.86
CA PHE A 60 8.86 2.15 9.00
C PHE A 60 9.27 2.88 7.71
N PHE A 61 10.23 3.79 7.80
CA PHE A 61 10.75 4.51 6.64
C PHE A 61 11.54 3.59 5.72
N ILE A 62 12.40 2.72 6.26
CA ILE A 62 13.18 1.76 5.47
C ILE A 62 12.26 0.83 4.69
N ILE A 63 11.20 0.33 5.34
CA ILE A 63 10.22 -0.56 4.69
C ILE A 63 9.44 0.19 3.61
N ALA A 64 8.99 1.41 3.88
CA ALA A 64 8.29 2.22 2.89
C ALA A 64 9.18 2.54 1.68
N LEU A 65 10.45 2.86 1.91
CA LEU A 65 11.43 3.10 0.84
C LEU A 65 11.65 1.85 -0.01
N LEU A 66 11.83 0.68 0.63
CA LEU A 66 11.97 -0.59 -0.08
C LEU A 66 10.72 -0.93 -0.90
N PHE A 67 9.53 -0.70 -0.34
CA PHE A 67 8.26 -0.90 -1.03
C PHE A 67 8.16 -0.03 -2.29
N ILE A 68 8.54 1.24 -2.22
CA ILE A 68 8.54 2.15 -3.39
C ILE A 68 9.49 1.63 -4.48
N ILE A 69 10.68 1.14 -4.09
CA ILE A 69 11.64 0.59 -5.06
C ILE A 69 11.03 -0.63 -5.75
N PHE A 70 10.49 -1.60 -5.00
CA PHE A 70 9.83 -2.78 -5.57
C PHE A 70 8.61 -2.45 -6.44
N ASP A 71 7.82 -1.46 -6.06
CA ASP A 71 6.65 -1.05 -6.85
C ASP A 71 7.08 -0.49 -8.21
N ILE A 72 8.18 0.28 -8.25
CA ILE A 72 8.78 0.75 -9.50
C ILE A 72 9.28 -0.42 -10.35
N GLU A 73 9.85 -1.47 -9.76
CA GLU A 73 10.28 -2.67 -10.50
C GLU A 73 9.10 -3.33 -11.23
N ILE A 74 7.95 -3.43 -10.57
CA ILE A 74 6.72 -3.99 -11.14
C ILE A 74 6.21 -3.12 -12.30
N VAL A 75 6.30 -1.80 -12.18
CA VAL A 75 5.98 -0.87 -13.28
C VAL A 75 6.83 -1.14 -14.54
N PHE A 76 8.09 -1.56 -14.39
CA PHE A 76 8.93 -1.98 -15.52
C PHE A 76 8.63 -3.39 -16.02
N LEU A 77 8.25 -4.31 -15.12
CA LEU A 77 7.93 -5.69 -15.47
C LEU A 77 6.64 -5.80 -16.30
N TYR A 78 5.63 -4.98 -16.04
CA TYR A 78 4.32 -5.08 -16.72
C TYR A 78 4.40 -4.86 -18.23
N PRO A 79 4.98 -3.75 -18.75
CA PRO A 79 5.10 -3.54 -20.19
C PRO A 79 5.86 -4.67 -20.87
N TRP A 80 6.97 -5.11 -20.27
CA TRP A 80 7.74 -6.24 -20.78
C TRP A 80 6.89 -7.51 -20.86
N ALA A 81 6.16 -7.85 -19.80
CA ALA A 81 5.35 -9.07 -19.75
C ALA A 81 4.21 -9.07 -20.79
N VAL A 82 3.62 -7.90 -21.05
CA VAL A 82 2.55 -7.75 -22.06
C VAL A 82 3.08 -7.99 -23.47
N VAL A 83 4.25 -7.43 -23.81
CA VAL A 83 4.83 -7.54 -25.16
C VAL A 83 5.72 -8.76 -25.36
N PHE A 84 6.02 -9.51 -24.30
CA PHE A 84 6.98 -10.61 -24.32
C PHE A 84 6.72 -11.63 -25.43
N LYS A 85 5.47 -12.07 -25.60
CA LYS A 85 5.10 -13.06 -26.63
C LYS A 85 5.31 -12.55 -28.05
N ASP A 86 5.01 -11.29 -28.29
CA ASP A 86 5.14 -10.68 -29.62
C ASP A 86 6.62 -10.52 -29.99
N PHE A 87 7.44 -10.07 -29.03
CA PHE A 87 8.87 -9.84 -29.21
C PHE A 87 9.72 -11.11 -29.17
N LEU A 88 9.20 -12.21 -28.60
CA LEU A 88 9.89 -13.50 -28.59
C LEU A 88 10.19 -14.01 -30.02
N SER A 89 9.34 -13.63 -30.98
CA SER A 89 9.54 -13.95 -32.40
C SER A 89 10.72 -13.22 -33.05
N PHE A 90 11.11 -12.07 -32.49
CA PHE A 90 12.23 -11.24 -32.97
C PHE A 90 13.57 -11.61 -32.32
N GLY A 91 13.56 -12.35 -31.21
CA GLY A 91 14.76 -12.90 -30.59
C GLY A 91 14.61 -13.15 -29.09
N THR A 92 15.51 -13.98 -28.55
CA THR A 92 15.55 -14.32 -27.11
C THR A 92 16.22 -13.25 -26.25
N PHE A 93 16.75 -12.18 -26.86
CA PHE A 93 17.43 -11.09 -26.15
C PHE A 93 16.55 -10.45 -25.07
N ILE A 94 15.28 -10.23 -25.38
CA ILE A 94 14.29 -9.64 -24.46
C ILE A 94 14.07 -10.46 -23.18
N PHE A 95 14.30 -11.78 -23.25
CA PHE A 95 14.26 -12.65 -22.09
C PHE A 95 15.48 -12.45 -21.20
N PHE A 96 16.67 -12.48 -21.78
CA PHE A 96 17.93 -12.35 -21.03
C PHE A 96 18.08 -10.98 -20.40
N GLU A 97 17.66 -9.91 -21.07
CA GLU A 97 17.69 -8.56 -20.51
C GLU A 97 16.88 -8.47 -19.21
N MET A 98 15.68 -9.07 -19.18
CA MET A 98 14.87 -9.08 -17.95
C MET A 98 15.38 -10.03 -16.88
N VAL A 99 15.99 -11.15 -17.25
CA VAL A 99 16.66 -12.01 -16.26
C VAL A 99 17.80 -11.24 -15.58
N ILE A 100 18.59 -10.49 -16.35
CA ILE A 100 19.68 -9.67 -15.80
C ILE A 100 19.12 -8.53 -14.93
N PHE A 101 18.09 -7.83 -15.41
CA PHE A 101 17.41 -6.79 -14.63
C PHE A 101 16.91 -7.31 -13.27
N LEU A 102 16.18 -8.44 -13.27
CA LEU A 102 15.71 -9.08 -12.05
C LEU A 102 16.85 -9.56 -11.15
N ALA A 103 17.94 -10.08 -11.72
CA ALA A 103 19.10 -10.52 -10.94
C ALA A 103 19.77 -9.36 -10.19
N ILE A 104 19.90 -8.19 -10.82
CA ILE A 104 20.47 -6.98 -10.19
C ILE A 104 19.60 -6.52 -9.01
N LEU A 105 18.28 -6.52 -9.19
CA LEU A 105 17.34 -6.10 -8.15
C LEU A 105 17.27 -7.11 -7.00
N LEU A 106 17.23 -8.41 -7.34
CA LEU A 106 17.30 -9.49 -6.36
C LEU A 106 18.59 -9.41 -5.53
N PHE A 107 19.72 -9.04 -6.15
CA PHE A 107 20.96 -8.81 -5.43
C PHE A 107 20.83 -7.65 -4.43
N GLY A 108 20.23 -6.53 -4.84
CA GLY A 108 19.94 -5.40 -3.95
C GLY A 108 19.03 -5.79 -2.77
N TYR A 109 17.99 -6.58 -3.05
CA TYR A 109 17.09 -7.11 -2.02
C TYR A 109 17.82 -8.02 -1.01
N VAL A 110 18.62 -8.97 -1.51
CA VAL A 110 19.41 -9.88 -0.67
C VAL A 110 20.41 -9.09 0.18
N TYR A 111 21.02 -8.04 -0.35
CA TYR A 111 21.91 -7.16 0.41
C TYR A 111 21.17 -6.48 1.58
N VAL A 112 20.00 -5.88 1.32
CA VAL A 112 19.20 -5.23 2.37
C VAL A 112 18.76 -6.24 3.43
N TRP A 113 18.35 -7.44 3.00
CA TRP A 113 17.95 -8.52 3.90
C TRP A 113 19.12 -8.97 4.79
N ARG A 114 20.31 -9.17 4.21
CA ARG A 114 21.52 -9.55 4.96
C ARG A 114 21.97 -8.50 5.96
N ASN A 115 21.64 -7.23 5.71
CA ASN A 115 21.95 -6.12 6.61
C ASN A 115 20.91 -5.94 7.74
N GLY A 116 19.91 -6.83 7.85
CA GLY A 116 18.90 -6.78 8.91
C GLY A 116 17.91 -5.62 8.80
N ALA A 117 17.87 -4.92 7.66
CA ALA A 117 16.97 -3.76 7.48
C ALA A 117 15.48 -4.15 7.46
N LEU A 118 15.20 -5.45 7.32
CA LEU A 118 13.87 -6.06 7.36
C LEU A 118 13.52 -6.70 8.70
N GLU A 119 14.44 -6.71 9.67
CA GLU A 119 14.24 -7.38 10.96
C GLU A 119 13.37 -6.53 11.90
N TRP A 120 12.49 -7.22 12.60
CA TRP A 120 11.51 -6.64 13.51
C TRP A 120 11.74 -7.14 14.95
N GLU A 121 12.94 -6.88 15.47
CA GLU A 121 13.29 -7.05 16.89
C GLU A 121 13.66 -5.70 17.51
#